data_AF-A0A1Q2CPE1-F1
#
_entry.id   AF-A0A1Q2CPE1-F1
#
_cell.length_a   1.000
_cell.length_b   1.000
_cell.length_c   1.000
_cell.angle_alpha   90.00
_cell.angle_beta   90.00
_cell.angle_gamma   90.00
#
_symmetry.space_group_name_H-M   'P 1'
#
loop_
_entity.id
_entity.type
_entity.pdbx_description
1 polymer ?
#
loop_
_entity_poly.entity_id
_entity_poly.type
_entity_poly.pdbx_seq_one_letter_code
_entity_poly.pdbx_strand_id
1 'polypeptide(L)'
;MSAPPVSQRLVGSKAGQVPWAREALIVLRETASRYGATVTYADLAEAVQHRSGIRTHAQQRTWLAPVLKLVATACQGRGLPPLIALAVNAQDGKVGAAYDAVLQVAGEAPFATKSERERHASEARLACYKAFCESVPEDARPTTAPPRPSAAPRSAARKPQPVEVRAAVCPSCFIEMPLVGGGCPNCD
;
A
#
# COMPACT_ATOMS: atom_id res chain seq x y z
N MET A 1 -18.96 14.54 -10.37
CA MET A 1 -17.97 14.63 -11.47
C MET A 1 -17.06 13.41 -11.34
N SER A 2 -17.28 12.34 -12.12
CA SER A 2 -16.41 11.17 -12.11
C SER A 2 -15.08 11.53 -12.76
N ALA A 3 -13.96 11.31 -12.05
CA ALA A 3 -12.64 11.39 -12.64
C ALA A 3 -12.54 10.40 -13.82
N PRO A 4 -11.96 10.79 -14.96
CA PRO A 4 -11.78 9.89 -16.08
C PRO A 4 -10.93 8.68 -15.65
N PRO A 5 -11.19 7.46 -16.19
CA PRO A 5 -10.38 6.30 -15.87
C PRO A 5 -8.93 6.57 -16.30
N VAL A 6 -8.00 6.48 -15.35
CA VAL A 6 -6.56 6.59 -15.64
C VAL A 6 -6.21 5.50 -16.65
N SER A 7 -5.82 5.86 -17.87
CA SER A 7 -5.37 4.89 -18.88
C SER A 7 -4.18 4.12 -18.33
N GLN A 8 -4.41 2.84 -18.03
CA GLN A 8 -3.38 1.99 -17.44
C GLN A 8 -2.44 1.47 -18.53
N ARG A 9 -1.12 1.62 -18.31
CA ARG A 9 -0.09 1.11 -19.22
C ARG A 9 0.68 -0.03 -18.58
N LEU A 10 0.75 -1.17 -19.27
CA LEU A 10 1.61 -2.29 -18.87
C LEU A 10 3.05 -2.05 -19.30
N VAL A 11 4.01 -2.24 -18.39
CA VAL A 11 5.44 -2.11 -18.66
C VAL A 11 6.26 -3.20 -17.98
N GLY A 12 7.47 -3.43 -18.48
CA GLY A 12 8.48 -4.23 -17.79
C GLY A 12 9.04 -3.51 -16.56
N SER A 13 9.55 -4.28 -15.59
CA SER A 13 10.01 -3.77 -14.29
C SER A 13 10.95 -2.58 -14.38
N LYS A 14 11.95 -2.61 -15.28
CA LYS A 14 12.94 -1.54 -15.43
C LYS A 14 12.31 -0.20 -15.86
N ALA A 15 11.37 -0.24 -16.80
CA ALA A 15 10.71 0.95 -17.32
C ALA A 15 9.80 1.62 -16.27
N GLY A 16 9.24 0.85 -15.33
CA GLY A 16 8.40 1.37 -14.26
C GLY A 16 9.16 1.92 -13.04
N GLN A 17 10.46 1.64 -12.88
CA GLN A 17 11.20 1.96 -11.66
C GLN A 17 11.14 3.43 -11.27
N VAL A 18 11.44 4.35 -12.20
CA VAL A 18 11.44 5.80 -11.94
C VAL A 18 10.04 6.33 -11.60
N PRO A 19 8.98 6.09 -12.40
CA PRO A 19 7.65 6.58 -12.05
C PRO A 19 7.12 5.95 -10.76
N TRP A 20 7.35 4.65 -10.51
CA TRP A 20 6.97 4.04 -9.24
C TRP A 20 7.74 4.60 -8.05
N ALA A 21 9.02 4.93 -8.20
CA ALA A 21 9.80 5.57 -7.12
C ALA A 21 9.31 6.99 -6.80
N ARG A 22 8.87 7.75 -7.80
CA ARG A 22 8.24 9.07 -7.59
C ARG A 22 6.96 8.92 -6.76
N GLU A 23 6.07 8.02 -7.14
CA GLU A 23 4.84 7.76 -6.38
C GLU A 23 5.13 7.16 -5.00
N ALA A 24 6.15 6.31 -4.87
CA ALA A 24 6.56 5.73 -3.59
C ALA A 24 7.00 6.81 -2.61
N LEU A 25 7.80 7.79 -3.05
CA LEU A 25 8.17 8.94 -2.22
C LEU A 25 6.94 9.69 -1.70
N ILE A 26 5.93 9.89 -2.54
CA ILE A 26 4.72 10.61 -2.15
C ILE A 26 3.92 9.77 -1.12
N VAL A 27 3.65 8.50 -1.41
CA VAL A 27 2.93 7.59 -0.49
C VAL A 27 3.64 7.49 0.86
N LEU A 28 4.97 7.38 0.88
CA LEU A 28 5.73 7.27 2.12
C LEU A 28 5.73 8.58 2.91
N ARG A 29 5.75 9.75 2.25
CA ARG A 29 5.60 11.05 2.93
C ARG A 29 4.20 11.23 3.51
N GLU A 30 3.17 10.87 2.76
CA GLU A 30 1.79 10.85 3.26
C GLU A 30 1.66 9.90 4.46
N THR A 31 2.32 8.74 4.43
CA THR A 31 2.39 7.81 5.57
C THR A 31 3.10 8.47 6.77
N ALA A 32 4.25 9.11 6.54
CA ALA A 32 5.03 9.81 7.57
C ALA A 32 4.28 10.97 8.23
N SER A 33 3.28 11.53 7.56
CA SER A 33 2.45 12.61 8.12
C SER A 33 1.56 12.17 9.29
N ARG A 34 1.44 10.85 9.53
CA ARG A 34 0.66 10.27 10.61
C ARG A 34 1.59 9.52 11.56
N TYR A 35 1.72 10.01 12.78
CA TYR A 35 2.56 9.36 13.78
C TYR A 35 2.16 7.89 14.00
N GLY A 36 3.17 7.00 13.97
CA GLY A 36 2.97 5.56 14.14
C GLY A 36 2.47 4.81 12.89
N ALA A 37 2.14 5.49 11.80
CA ALA A 37 1.63 4.84 10.60
C ALA A 37 2.74 4.16 9.78
N THR A 38 2.45 2.95 9.30
CA THR A 38 3.30 2.22 8.35
C THR A 38 2.50 1.72 7.16
N VAL A 39 3.19 1.37 6.09
CA VAL A 39 2.59 0.79 4.89
C VAL A 39 3.23 -0.58 4.63
N THR A 40 2.42 -1.57 4.27
CA THR A 40 2.97 -2.88 3.91
C THR A 40 3.64 -2.81 2.53
N TYR A 41 4.59 -3.71 2.26
CA TYR A 41 5.16 -3.80 0.91
C TYR A 41 4.09 -4.05 -0.16
N ALA A 42 3.04 -4.82 0.16
CA ALA A 42 1.95 -5.10 -0.76
C ALA A 42 1.10 -3.85 -1.03
N ASP A 43 0.71 -3.12 0.02
CA ASP A 43 -0.09 -1.90 -0.13
C ASP A 43 0.70 -0.80 -0.83
N LEU A 44 2.00 -0.66 -0.54
CA LEU A 44 2.87 0.27 -1.24
C LEU A 44 2.95 -0.09 -2.73
N ALA A 45 3.14 -1.37 -3.05
CA ALA A 45 3.22 -1.83 -4.43
C ALA A 45 1.93 -1.58 -5.22
N GLU A 46 0.78 -1.85 -4.60
CA GLU A 46 -0.53 -1.57 -5.18
C GLU A 46 -0.72 -0.05 -5.39
N ALA A 47 -0.41 0.75 -4.37
CA ALA A 47 -0.57 2.20 -4.42
C ALA A 47 0.28 2.85 -5.52
N VAL A 48 1.55 2.47 -5.68
CA VAL A 48 2.43 3.09 -6.69
C VAL A 48 2.03 2.70 -8.11
N GLN A 49 1.59 1.46 -8.34
CA GLN A 49 1.07 1.06 -9.66
C GLN A 49 -0.25 1.76 -9.98
N HIS A 50 -1.14 1.88 -8.98
CA HIS A 50 -2.41 2.56 -9.15
C HIS A 50 -2.22 4.06 -9.46
N ARG A 51 -1.47 4.78 -8.62
CA ARG A 51 -1.26 6.24 -8.75
C ARG A 51 -0.49 6.62 -10.00
N SER A 52 0.51 5.84 -10.38
CA SER A 52 1.28 6.10 -11.61
C SER A 52 0.52 5.77 -12.88
N GLY A 53 -0.57 5.00 -12.81
CA GLY A 53 -1.23 4.40 -13.98
C GLY A 53 -0.36 3.37 -14.70
N ILE A 54 0.79 2.98 -14.14
CA ILE A 54 1.75 2.07 -14.76
C ILE A 54 1.74 0.75 -13.99
N ARG A 55 1.40 -0.34 -14.69
CA ARG A 55 1.29 -1.69 -14.11
C ARG A 55 2.35 -2.64 -14.62
N THR A 56 2.59 -3.71 -13.86
CA THR A 56 3.42 -4.83 -14.29
C THR A 56 2.90 -6.16 -13.75
N HIS A 57 3.12 -7.24 -14.50
CA HIS A 57 2.84 -8.60 -14.06
C HIS A 57 4.04 -9.23 -13.33
N ALA A 58 5.19 -8.56 -13.27
CA ALA A 58 6.36 -9.06 -12.58
C ALA A 58 6.10 -9.22 -11.08
N GLN A 59 6.66 -10.29 -10.49
CA GLN A 59 6.55 -10.55 -9.06
C GLN A 59 7.02 -9.35 -8.24
N GLN A 60 6.20 -8.88 -7.30
CA GLN A 60 6.45 -7.67 -6.50
C GLN A 60 7.89 -7.50 -6.02
N ARG A 61 8.46 -8.55 -5.43
CA ARG A 61 9.83 -8.51 -4.85
C ARG A 61 10.92 -8.15 -5.86
N THR A 62 10.73 -8.47 -7.15
CA THR A 62 11.77 -8.25 -8.17
C THR A 62 11.85 -6.81 -8.64
N TRP A 63 10.75 -6.05 -8.55
CA TRP A 63 10.72 -4.66 -9.00
C TRP A 63 10.64 -3.65 -7.85
N LEU A 64 10.05 -4.01 -6.71
CA LEU A 64 9.89 -3.10 -5.59
C LEU A 64 11.23 -2.80 -4.89
N ALA A 65 12.14 -3.76 -4.78
CA ALA A 65 13.45 -3.53 -4.17
C ALA A 65 14.29 -2.45 -4.89
N PRO A 66 14.44 -2.49 -6.24
CA PRO A 66 15.05 -1.39 -6.99
C PRO A 66 14.34 -0.03 -6.83
N VAL A 67 13.00 -0.04 -6.75
CA VAL A 67 12.21 1.19 -6.50
C VAL A 67 12.56 1.78 -5.13
N LEU A 68 12.58 0.96 -4.07
CA LEU A 68 12.96 1.40 -2.73
C LEU A 68 14.40 1.92 -2.68
N LYS A 69 15.31 1.35 -3.46
CA LYS A 69 16.68 1.88 -3.59
C LYS A 69 16.69 3.28 -4.18
N LEU A 70 15.92 3.55 -5.25
CA LEU A 70 15.79 4.90 -5.82
C LEU A 70 15.20 5.90 -4.81
N VAL A 71 14.21 5.47 -4.01
CA VAL A 71 13.63 6.28 -2.93
C VAL A 71 14.69 6.61 -1.88
N ALA A 72 15.49 5.63 -1.45
CA ALA A 72 16.59 5.85 -0.49
C ALA A 72 17.64 6.84 -1.04
N THR A 73 18.04 6.68 -2.31
CA THR A 73 18.93 7.64 -3.00
C THR A 73 18.34 9.04 -3.02
N ALA A 74 17.05 9.18 -3.33
CA ALA A 74 16.39 10.48 -3.35
C ALA A 74 16.28 11.12 -1.96
N CYS A 75 16.09 10.32 -0.89
CA CYS A 75 16.07 10.83 0.47
C CYS A 75 17.47 11.32 0.89
N GLN A 76 18.51 10.50 0.65
CA GLN A 76 19.90 10.85 0.99
C GLN A 76 20.33 12.14 0.28
N GLY A 77 20.09 12.25 -1.03
CA GLY A 77 20.45 13.44 -1.81
C GLY A 77 19.70 14.71 -1.42
N ARG A 78 18.62 14.60 -0.63
CA ARG A 78 17.81 15.73 -0.11
C ARG A 78 18.00 15.96 1.38
N GLY A 79 18.88 15.19 2.04
CA GLY A 79 19.04 15.24 3.50
C GLY A 79 17.78 14.84 4.27
N LEU A 80 16.90 14.04 3.67
CA LEU A 80 15.68 13.56 4.31
C LEU A 80 15.94 12.26 5.08
N PRO A 81 15.21 12.00 6.19
CA PRO A 81 15.25 10.70 6.83
C PRO A 81 14.81 9.60 5.85
N PRO A 82 15.31 8.36 5.98
CA PRO A 82 15.07 7.33 4.98
C PRO A 82 13.62 6.81 5.09
N LEU A 83 12.75 7.41 4.29
CA LEU A 83 11.30 7.13 4.24
C LEU A 83 10.97 5.65 4.02
N ILE A 84 11.87 4.88 3.41
CA ILE A 84 11.68 3.43 3.23
C ILE A 84 11.64 2.65 4.55
N ALA A 85 11.95 3.28 5.69
CA ALA A 85 11.75 2.72 7.03
C ALA A 85 10.27 2.48 7.37
N LEU A 86 9.34 3.16 6.69
CA LEU A 86 7.89 3.03 6.86
C LEU A 86 7.29 1.86 6.06
N ALA A 87 8.05 1.27 5.13
CA ALA A 87 7.63 0.13 4.32
C ALA A 87 8.01 -1.18 5.02
N VAL A 88 7.01 -1.92 5.49
CA VAL A 88 7.20 -3.09 6.37
C VAL A 88 6.55 -4.36 5.83
N ASN A 89 6.93 -5.49 6.39
CA ASN A 89 6.24 -6.76 6.16
C ASN A 89 4.93 -6.79 6.96
N ALA A 90 3.85 -7.26 6.33
CA ALA A 90 2.53 -7.36 6.96
C ALA A 90 2.47 -8.37 8.11
N GLN A 91 3.36 -9.38 8.12
CA GLN A 91 3.34 -10.46 9.11
C GLN A 91 3.93 -10.04 10.46
N ASP A 92 5.08 -9.36 10.45
CA ASP A 92 5.84 -9.02 11.67
C ASP A 92 5.98 -7.51 11.91
N GLY A 93 5.54 -6.66 10.97
CA GLY A 93 5.65 -5.21 11.08
C GLY A 93 7.08 -4.67 10.93
N LYS A 94 8.04 -5.51 10.52
CA LYS A 94 9.46 -5.16 10.43
C LYS A 94 9.88 -4.83 9.01
N VAL A 95 11.04 -4.18 8.88
CA VAL A 95 11.66 -3.97 7.57
C VAL A 95 12.33 -5.25 7.05
N GLY A 96 12.21 -5.48 5.75
CA GLY A 96 12.90 -6.55 5.03
C GLY A 96 14.29 -6.13 4.50
N ALA A 97 14.97 -7.04 3.81
CA ALA A 97 16.31 -6.83 3.25
C ALA A 97 16.41 -5.65 2.26
N ALA A 98 15.29 -5.22 1.65
CA ALA A 98 15.28 -4.03 0.81
C ALA A 98 15.66 -2.74 1.56
N TYR A 99 15.56 -2.73 2.89
CA TYR A 99 15.99 -1.60 3.73
C TYR A 99 17.51 -1.42 3.79
N ASP A 100 18.29 -2.45 3.46
CA ASP A 100 19.76 -2.35 3.37
C ASP A 100 20.20 -1.32 2.31
N ALA A 101 19.29 -0.93 1.42
CA ALA A 101 19.49 0.17 0.48
C ALA A 101 19.86 1.49 1.17
N VAL A 102 19.46 1.74 2.42
CA VAL A 102 19.87 2.95 3.17
C VAL A 102 21.39 2.99 3.34
N LEU A 103 21.98 1.90 3.84
CA LEU A 103 23.43 1.81 4.05
C LEU A 103 24.18 1.74 2.71
N GLN A 104 23.66 0.99 1.73
CA GLN A 104 24.26 0.93 0.40
C GLN A 104 24.39 2.30 -0.27
N VAL A 105 23.37 3.16 -0.12
CA VAL A 105 23.38 4.52 -0.69
C VAL A 105 24.35 5.43 0.07
N ALA A 106 24.53 5.22 1.37
CA ALA A 106 25.52 5.92 2.18
C ALA A 106 26.96 5.42 1.95
N GLY A 107 27.15 4.32 1.21
CA GLY A 107 28.46 3.69 1.04
C GLY A 107 28.92 2.87 2.26
N GLU A 108 27.97 2.53 3.14
CA GLU A 108 28.22 1.78 4.37
C GLU A 108 28.01 0.27 4.18
N ALA A 109 28.62 -0.53 5.06
CA ALA A 109 28.43 -1.97 5.09
C ALA A 109 26.98 -2.34 5.43
N PRO A 110 26.42 -3.42 4.88
CA PRO A 110 25.06 -3.86 5.21
C PRO A 110 24.95 -4.27 6.69
N PHE A 111 23.73 -4.25 7.23
CA PHE A 111 23.46 -4.71 8.59
C PHE A 111 23.86 -6.18 8.76
N ALA A 112 24.57 -6.51 9.84
CA ALA A 112 24.99 -7.87 10.11
C ALA A 112 23.80 -8.75 10.52
N THR A 113 22.81 -8.18 11.20
CA THR A 113 21.62 -8.92 11.68
C THR A 113 20.29 -8.25 11.34
N LYS A 114 19.21 -9.05 11.34
CA LYS A 114 17.84 -8.53 11.20
C LYS A 114 17.45 -7.58 12.35
N SER A 115 17.97 -7.81 13.55
CA SER A 115 17.67 -7.00 14.73
C SER A 115 18.33 -5.62 14.65
N GLU A 116 19.58 -5.55 14.16
CA GLU A 116 20.25 -4.27 13.90
C GLU A 116 19.53 -3.46 12.83
N ARG A 117 19.13 -4.12 11.73
CA ARG A 117 18.34 -3.51 10.66
C ARG A 117 17.05 -2.91 11.23
N GLU A 118 16.33 -3.65 12.06
CA GLU A 118 15.06 -3.19 12.64
C GLU A 118 15.25 -2.07 13.67
N ARG A 119 16.33 -2.11 14.47
CA ARG A 119 16.67 -1.01 15.38
C ARG A 119 16.93 0.28 14.60
N HIS A 120 17.74 0.22 13.56
CA HIS A 120 18.00 1.38 12.70
C HIS A 120 16.70 1.86 12.02
N ALA A 121 15.85 0.94 11.56
CA ALA A 121 14.58 1.30 10.96
C ALA A 121 13.63 1.99 11.95
N SER A 122 13.57 1.56 13.21
CA SER A 122 12.69 2.19 14.20
C SER A 122 13.13 3.63 14.52
N GLU A 123 14.43 3.89 14.59
CA GLU A 123 15.01 5.23 14.75
C GLU A 123 14.69 6.11 13.53
N ALA A 124 14.88 5.56 12.33
CA ALA A 124 14.55 6.25 11.08
C ALA A 124 13.06 6.56 10.95
N ARG A 125 12.16 5.66 11.38
CA ARG A 125 10.70 5.94 11.39
C ARG A 125 10.40 7.13 12.27
N LEU A 126 10.96 7.18 13.48
CA LEU A 126 10.77 8.32 14.37
C LEU A 126 11.29 9.61 13.73
N ALA A 127 12.45 9.57 13.07
CA ALA A 127 12.96 10.72 12.33
C ALA A 127 12.01 11.15 11.19
N CYS A 128 11.41 10.19 10.47
CA CYS A 128 10.39 10.49 9.46
C CYS A 128 9.16 11.17 10.06
N TYR A 129 8.62 10.66 11.17
CA TYR A 129 7.47 11.29 11.82
C TYR A 129 7.82 12.71 12.30
N LYS A 130 8.98 12.90 12.94
CA LYS A 130 9.44 14.23 13.38
C LYS A 130 9.61 15.22 12.22
N ALA A 131 9.95 14.72 11.04
CA ALA A 131 10.15 15.56 9.85
C ALA A 131 8.84 15.91 9.11
N PHE A 132 7.81 15.06 9.19
CA PHE A 132 6.62 15.19 8.32
C PHE A 132 5.27 15.19 9.05
N CYS A 133 5.21 14.78 10.31
CA CYS A 133 3.98 14.79 11.10
C CYS A 133 3.88 16.11 11.87
N GLU A 134 2.70 16.71 11.86
CA GLU A 134 2.43 17.98 12.56
C GLU A 134 2.49 17.83 14.09
N SER A 135 2.17 16.65 14.62
CA SER A 135 2.14 16.40 16.06
C SER A 135 2.75 15.04 16.37
N VAL A 136 3.98 15.06 16.89
CA VAL A 136 4.69 13.90 17.44
C VAL A 136 4.80 14.09 18.95
N PRO A 137 4.43 13.10 19.78
CA PRO A 137 4.63 13.19 21.23
C PRO A 137 6.10 13.51 21.59
N GLU A 138 6.32 14.40 22.55
CA GLU A 138 7.67 14.80 22.96
C GLU A 138 8.49 13.61 23.50
N ASP A 139 7.80 12.68 24.16
CA ASP A 139 8.36 11.46 24.72
C ASP A 139 8.42 10.31 23.69
N ALA A 140 8.09 10.54 22.42
CA ALA A 140 8.12 9.51 21.39
C ALA A 140 9.49 8.81 21.33
N ARG A 141 9.45 7.47 21.37
CA ARG A 141 10.64 6.61 21.28
C ARG A 141 10.56 5.72 20.04
N PRO A 142 11.71 5.33 19.46
CA PRO A 142 11.77 4.34 18.41
C PRO A 142 11.04 3.05 18.82
N THR A 143 10.10 2.58 18.00
CA THR A 143 9.35 1.35 18.26
C THR A 143 9.62 0.33 17.14
N THR A 144 10.13 -0.85 17.51
CA THR A 144 10.57 -1.93 16.60
C THR A 144 9.45 -2.78 16.00
N ALA A 145 8.20 -2.49 16.37
CA ALA A 145 7.01 -3.05 15.76
C ALA A 145 5.85 -2.06 16.00
N PRO A 146 5.50 -1.21 15.04
CA PRO A 146 4.29 -0.42 15.16
C PRO A 146 3.08 -1.38 15.28
N PRO A 147 1.99 -0.97 15.96
CA PRO A 147 0.77 -1.75 15.96
C PRO A 147 0.38 -2.06 14.51
N ARG A 148 -0.03 -3.32 14.28
CA ARG A 148 -0.37 -3.90 12.98
C ARG A 148 -1.01 -2.83 12.08
N PRO A 149 -0.52 -2.60 10.85
CA PRO A 149 -0.99 -1.49 10.03
C PRO A 149 -2.51 -1.55 9.96
N SER A 150 -3.18 -0.51 10.45
CA SER A 150 -4.59 -0.34 10.22
C SER A 150 -4.72 -0.25 8.71
N ALA A 151 -5.31 -1.29 8.12
CA ALA A 151 -5.66 -1.26 6.71
C ALA A 151 -6.41 0.05 6.50
N ALA A 152 -5.80 1.01 5.78
CA ALA A 152 -6.51 2.20 5.38
C ALA A 152 -7.83 1.71 4.77
N PRO A 153 -8.99 2.27 5.16
CA PRO A 153 -10.25 1.82 4.60
C PRO A 153 -10.09 1.93 3.09
N ARG A 154 -10.03 0.77 2.43
CA ARG A 154 -10.05 0.73 0.98
C ARG A 154 -11.34 1.43 0.64
N SER A 155 -11.25 2.66 0.15
CA SER A 155 -12.31 3.26 -0.66
C SER A 155 -12.29 2.51 -1.98
N ALA A 156 -12.49 1.19 -1.91
CA ALA A 156 -12.96 0.42 -3.01
C ALA A 156 -14.34 1.00 -3.24
N ALA A 157 -14.48 1.79 -4.31
CA ALA A 157 -15.76 1.89 -4.97
C ALA A 157 -16.22 0.45 -5.19
N ARG A 158 -17.08 -0.02 -4.28
CA ARG A 158 -17.67 -1.34 -4.33
C ARG A 158 -18.39 -1.33 -5.67
N LYS A 159 -17.86 -2.06 -6.66
CA LYS A 159 -18.66 -2.37 -7.85
C LYS A 159 -19.98 -2.90 -7.29
N PRO A 160 -21.14 -2.30 -7.62
CA PRO A 160 -22.40 -2.87 -7.19
C PRO A 160 -22.38 -4.32 -7.68
N GLN A 161 -22.42 -5.25 -6.73
CA GLN A 161 -22.69 -6.63 -7.09
C GLN A 161 -24.06 -6.59 -7.77
N PRO A 162 -24.24 -7.21 -8.95
CA PRO A 162 -25.57 -7.39 -9.50
C PRO A 162 -26.40 -8.04 -8.42
N VAL A 163 -27.41 -7.33 -7.92
CA VAL A 163 -28.40 -7.93 -7.04
C VAL A 163 -29.10 -8.95 -7.93
N GLU A 164 -28.82 -10.24 -7.71
CA GLU A 164 -29.67 -11.29 -8.27
C GLU A 164 -31.07 -11.03 -7.73
N VAL A 165 -31.94 -10.54 -8.61
CA VAL A 165 -33.35 -10.35 -8.31
C VAL A 165 -33.92 -11.75 -8.14
N ARG A 166 -34.03 -12.19 -6.88
CA ARG A 166 -34.68 -13.46 -6.56
C ARG A 166 -36.13 -13.35 -7.02
N ALA A 167 -36.57 -14.27 -7.87
CA ALA A 167 -37.97 -14.38 -8.25
C ALA A 167 -38.82 -14.52 -6.99
N ALA A 168 -39.92 -13.77 -6.90
CA ALA A 168 -40.86 -13.92 -5.81
C ALA A 168 -41.53 -15.30 -5.92
N VAL A 169 -41.64 -16.03 -4.80
CA VAL A 169 -42.28 -17.34 -4.74
C VAL A 169 -43.76 -17.15 -4.39
N CYS A 170 -44.67 -17.81 -5.11
CA CYS A 170 -46.10 -17.76 -4.83
C CYS A 170 -46.40 -18.36 -3.44
N PRO A 171 -47.11 -17.66 -2.54
CA PRO A 171 -47.38 -18.17 -1.18
C PRO A 171 -48.38 -19.33 -1.14
N SER A 172 -49.10 -19.62 -2.23
CA SER A 172 -50.12 -20.68 -2.27
C SER A 172 -49.59 -22.00 -2.83
N CYS A 173 -48.73 -21.97 -3.85
CA CYS A 173 -48.21 -23.18 -4.50
C CYS A 173 -46.68 -23.29 -4.45
N PHE A 174 -46.00 -22.33 -3.81
CA PHE A 174 -44.54 -22.32 -3.59
C PHE A 174 -43.67 -22.42 -4.86
N ILE A 175 -44.23 -22.07 -6.02
CA ILE A 175 -43.51 -22.00 -7.31
C ILE A 175 -42.92 -20.59 -7.51
N GLU A 176 -41.72 -20.52 -8.10
CA GLU A 176 -41.06 -19.27 -8.49
C GLU A 176 -41.85 -18.56 -9.61
N MET A 177 -42.21 -17.29 -9.38
CA MET A 177 -43.00 -16.52 -10.33
C MET A 177 -42.11 -15.90 -11.43
N PRO A 178 -42.61 -15.74 -12.66
CA PRO A 178 -41.91 -15.02 -13.71
C PRO A 178 -41.59 -13.59 -13.27
N LEU A 179 -40.38 -13.13 -13.57
CA LEU A 179 -39.92 -11.77 -13.25
C LEU A 179 -40.69 -10.66 -13.99
N VAL A 180 -41.39 -11.02 -15.07
CA VAL A 180 -42.18 -10.12 -15.89
C VAL A 180 -43.63 -10.25 -15.42
N GLY A 181 -44.11 -9.23 -14.70
CA GLY A 181 -45.37 -9.24 -13.95
C GLY A 181 -46.54 -9.92 -14.67
N GLY A 182 -47.07 -10.93 -14.00
CA GLY A 182 -48.29 -11.69 -14.32
C GLY A 182 -48.65 -12.51 -13.07
N GLY A 183 -49.90 -12.92 -12.94
CA GLY A 183 -50.33 -13.80 -11.84
C GLY A 183 -49.53 -15.11 -11.80
N CYS A 184 -49.69 -15.89 -10.72
CA CYS A 184 -49.07 -17.20 -10.68
C CYS A 184 -49.75 -18.09 -11.75
N PRO A 185 -49.02 -18.65 -12.73
CA PRO A 185 -49.62 -19.42 -13.83
C PRO A 185 -50.29 -20.72 -13.36
N ASN A 186 -50.08 -21.12 -12.11
CA ASN A 186 -50.68 -22.31 -11.51
C ASN A 186 -51.88 -21.97 -10.59
N CYS A 187 -52.09 -20.69 -10.26
CA CYS A 187 -53.19 -20.25 -9.40
C CYS A 187 -54.17 -19.30 -10.10
N ASP A 188 -53.95 -19.01 -11.39
CA ASP A 188 -54.94 -18.38 -12.27
C ASP A 188 -56.12 -19.32 -12.54
#